data_AF-A0A034WA04-F1
#
_entry.id   AF-A0A034WA04-F1
#
_cell.length_a   1.000
_cell.length_b   1.000
_cell.length_c   1.000
_cell.angle_alpha   90.00
_cell.angle_beta   90.00
_cell.angle_gamma   90.00
#
_symmetry.space_group_name_H-M   'P 1'
#
loop_
_entity.id
_entity.type
_entity.pdbx_description
1 polymer ?
#
loop_
_entity_poly.entity_id
_entity_poly.type
_entity_poly.pdbx_seq_one_letter_code
_entity_poly.pdbx_strand_id
1 'polypeptide(L)'
;LVATQEVNPAANHFSVDCSQSHKGLFFGIIMIVMTIISMIMYFVLYTQPGYELVATQEVTIWEIITYFICTAAIIAGLILIRDLKYVQNSSDDHHSMELDNQLLIVAQTGVYLYGMFSILGSYFSKWDAVPDRIEGIVAEILGLAETSLQTMFILHASHRRCKGAKQARRKPGREIVTFLLIVNIAIWFINTLIKGRAVFRETNLVFFGVWGWTIITHISMPLAIFYRFHSTICLFEVWKITYKAKTH
;
A
#
# COMPACT_ATOMS: atom_id res chain seq x y z
N LEU A 1 -20.65 52.74 27.56
CA LEU A 1 -19.32 52.38 27.02
C LEU A 1 -19.31 50.88 26.82
N VAL A 2 -19.46 50.48 25.56
CA VAL A 2 -19.49 49.10 25.08
C VAL A 2 -18.04 48.59 25.06
N ALA A 3 -17.75 47.54 25.82
CA ALA A 3 -16.49 46.80 25.66
C ALA A 3 -16.77 45.64 24.71
N THR A 4 -16.31 45.78 23.48
CA THR A 4 -16.25 44.75 22.45
C THR A 4 -15.33 43.63 22.90
N GLN A 5 -15.89 42.46 23.17
CA GLN A 5 -15.13 41.24 23.40
C GLN A 5 -14.66 40.72 22.03
N GLU A 6 -13.37 40.93 21.74
CA GLU A 6 -12.71 40.42 20.54
C GLU A 6 -12.83 38.89 20.47
N VAL A 7 -13.45 38.42 19.38
CA VAL A 7 -13.46 37.02 18.98
C VAL A 7 -12.05 36.69 18.49
N ASN A 8 -11.25 36.02 19.32
CA ASN A 8 -9.97 35.48 18.93
C ASN A 8 -10.23 34.23 18.05
N PRO A 9 -9.80 34.18 16.77
CA PRO A 9 -10.06 33.02 15.93
C PRO A 9 -9.29 31.84 16.51
N ALA A 10 -10.04 30.84 16.98
CA ALA A 10 -9.47 29.60 17.48
C ALA A 10 -8.53 29.04 16.40
N ALA A 11 -7.25 28.99 16.72
CA ALA A 11 -6.27 28.20 16.00
C ALA A 11 -6.89 26.84 15.69
N ASN A 12 -6.90 26.46 14.42
CA ASN A 12 -7.29 25.13 13.96
C ASN A 12 -6.32 24.12 14.57
N HIS A 13 -6.52 23.79 15.85
CA HIS A 13 -5.89 22.67 16.50
C HIS A 13 -6.43 21.44 15.78
N PHE A 14 -5.64 20.97 14.80
CA PHE A 14 -5.87 19.75 14.06
C PHE A 14 -5.73 18.59 15.05
N SER A 15 -6.71 18.45 15.94
CA SER A 15 -6.81 17.34 16.87
C SER A 15 -7.12 16.11 16.04
N VAL A 16 -6.05 15.37 15.74
CA VAL A 16 -6.13 14.07 15.09
C VAL A 16 -6.80 13.12 16.09
N ASP A 17 -8.13 13.08 16.06
CA ASP A 17 -8.91 12.24 16.98
C ASP A 17 -8.81 10.77 16.54
N CYS A 18 -7.78 10.10 17.07
CA CYS A 18 -7.47 8.67 16.91
C CYS A 18 -8.42 7.75 17.68
N SER A 19 -9.44 8.27 18.36
CA SER A 19 -10.46 7.43 18.97
C SER A 19 -11.12 6.58 17.86
N GLN A 20 -11.09 5.25 18.03
CA GLN A 20 -11.49 4.23 17.04
C GLN A 20 -10.51 3.98 15.89
N SER A 21 -9.20 4.23 16.07
CA SER A 21 -8.14 3.72 15.18
C SER A 21 -7.22 2.68 15.85
N HIS A 22 -7.31 2.53 17.17
CA HIS A 22 -6.39 1.74 17.99
C HIS A 22 -6.19 0.28 17.55
N LYS A 23 -7.25 -0.45 17.15
CA LYS A 23 -7.10 -1.85 16.69
C LYS A 23 -6.30 -1.93 15.39
N GLY A 24 -6.64 -1.08 14.42
CA GLY A 24 -5.93 -1.00 13.16
C GLY A 24 -4.47 -0.61 13.33
N LEU A 25 -4.20 0.35 14.23
CA LEU A 25 -2.85 0.75 14.60
C LEU A 25 -2.07 -0.41 15.24
N PHE A 26 -2.66 -1.13 16.19
CA PHE A 26 -2.01 -2.26 16.86
C PHE A 26 -1.60 -3.36 15.88
N PHE A 27 -2.53 -3.83 15.04
CA PHE A 27 -2.21 -4.84 14.03
C PHE A 27 -1.25 -4.32 12.97
N GLY A 28 -1.33 -3.03 12.61
CA GLY A 28 -0.39 -2.40 11.70
C GLY A 28 1.04 -2.38 12.26
N ILE A 29 1.21 -2.03 13.54
CA ILE A 29 2.52 -2.04 14.20
C ILE A 29 3.10 -3.46 14.21
N ILE A 30 2.29 -4.49 14.48
CA ILE A 30 2.73 -5.88 14.40
C ILE A 30 3.24 -6.19 12.99
N MET A 31 2.52 -5.79 11.94
CA MET A 31 2.96 -5.99 10.54
C MET A 31 4.27 -5.27 10.22
N ILE A 32 4.47 -4.04 10.72
CA ILE A 32 5.75 -3.31 10.57
C ILE A 32 6.88 -4.08 11.27
N VAL A 33 6.68 -4.49 12.52
CA VAL A 33 7.71 -5.20 13.29
C VAL A 33 8.10 -6.50 12.62
N MET A 34 7.12 -7.30 12.19
CA MET A 34 7.38 -8.55 11.46
C MET A 34 8.09 -8.29 10.13
N THR A 35 7.70 -7.23 9.40
CA THR A 35 8.39 -6.82 8.17
C THR A 35 9.84 -6.43 8.43
N ILE A 36 10.11 -5.66 9.48
CA ILE A 36 11.49 -5.29 9.83
C ILE A 36 12.32 -6.53 10.17
N ILE A 37 11.76 -7.48 10.93
CA ILE A 37 12.42 -8.74 11.28
C ILE A 37 12.75 -9.54 10.01
N SER A 38 11.77 -9.73 9.11
CA SER A 38 11.95 -10.41 7.83
C SER A 38 13.03 -9.74 6.99
N MET A 39 13.03 -8.41 6.90
CA MET A 39 14.05 -7.67 6.15
C MET A 39 15.46 -7.81 6.73
N ILE A 40 15.60 -7.74 8.06
CA ILE A 40 16.90 -7.96 8.72
C ILE A 40 17.37 -9.40 8.46
N MET A 41 16.47 -10.37 8.59
CA MET A 41 16.76 -11.78 8.32
C MET A 41 17.24 -11.98 6.89
N TYR A 42 16.58 -11.39 5.89
CA TYR A 42 17.05 -11.38 4.50
C TYR A 42 18.47 -10.87 4.37
N PHE A 43 18.80 -9.69 4.90
CA PHE A 43 20.15 -9.14 4.76
C PHE A 43 21.22 -9.98 5.46
N VAL A 44 20.88 -10.62 6.58
CA VAL A 44 21.81 -11.52 7.28
C VAL A 44 22.02 -12.81 6.47
N LEU A 45 20.94 -13.48 6.06
CA LEU A 45 21.03 -14.77 5.35
C LEU A 45 21.62 -14.62 3.94
N TYR A 46 21.30 -13.54 3.24
CA TYR A 46 21.80 -13.30 1.88
C TYR A 46 23.33 -13.10 1.82
N THR A 47 23.96 -12.72 2.94
CA THR A 47 25.44 -12.63 3.02
C THR A 47 26.12 -13.97 3.27
N GLN A 48 25.37 -15.01 3.67
CA GLN A 48 25.92 -16.32 3.98
C GLN A 48 25.93 -17.22 2.73
N PRO A 49 27.09 -17.78 2.34
CA PRO A 49 27.18 -18.60 1.14
C PRO A 49 26.28 -19.85 1.27
N GLY A 50 25.42 -20.07 0.28
CA GLY A 50 24.47 -21.19 0.24
C GLY A 50 23.10 -20.92 0.88
N TYR A 51 22.87 -19.75 1.49
CA TYR A 51 21.57 -19.37 2.08
C TYR A 51 20.80 -18.32 1.27
N GLU A 52 21.31 -17.90 0.12
CA GLU A 52 20.69 -16.87 -0.77
C GLU A 52 19.26 -17.24 -1.19
N LEU A 53 19.04 -18.50 -1.56
CA LEU A 53 17.70 -19.02 -1.92
C LEU A 53 16.76 -18.94 -0.72
N VAL A 54 17.20 -19.41 0.45
CA VAL A 54 16.39 -19.41 1.68
C VAL A 54 16.02 -17.98 2.09
N ALA A 55 16.93 -17.03 1.94
CA ALA A 55 16.66 -15.62 2.19
C ALA A 55 15.56 -15.08 1.26
N THR A 56 15.65 -15.37 -0.04
CA THR A 56 14.65 -14.93 -1.03
C THR A 56 13.29 -15.59 -0.80
N GLN A 57 13.26 -16.87 -0.46
CA GLN A 57 12.01 -17.58 -0.13
C GLN A 57 11.33 -17.02 1.11
N GLU A 58 12.10 -16.75 2.18
CA GLU A 58 11.57 -16.19 3.43
C GLU A 58 10.82 -14.87 3.18
N VAL A 59 11.45 -13.93 2.47
CA VAL A 59 10.82 -12.65 2.11
C VAL A 59 9.61 -12.86 1.20
N THR A 60 9.71 -13.77 0.24
CA THR A 60 8.61 -14.06 -0.70
C THR A 60 7.38 -14.61 0.04
N ILE A 61 7.58 -15.50 1.01
CA ILE A 61 6.50 -16.03 1.86
C ILE A 61 5.89 -14.90 2.70
N TRP A 62 6.72 -14.04 3.30
CA TRP A 62 6.24 -12.90 4.08
C TRP A 62 5.43 -11.91 3.22
N GLU A 63 5.85 -11.66 1.98
CA GLU A 63 5.09 -10.86 1.00
C GLU A 63 3.73 -11.48 0.70
N ILE A 64 3.67 -12.78 0.41
CA ILE A 64 2.40 -13.50 0.12
C ILE A 64 1.42 -13.35 1.29
N ILE A 65 1.89 -13.57 2.52
CA ILE A 65 1.08 -13.41 3.74
C ILE A 65 0.58 -11.97 3.85
N THR A 66 1.47 -11.00 3.64
CA THR A 66 1.13 -9.58 3.71
C THR A 66 0.08 -9.18 2.65
N TYR A 67 0.23 -9.63 1.40
CA TYR A 67 -0.73 -9.37 0.32
C TYR A 67 -2.09 -10.02 0.59
N PHE A 68 -2.12 -11.23 1.14
CA PHE A 68 -3.36 -11.90 1.51
C PHE A 68 -4.11 -11.13 2.61
N ILE A 69 -3.40 -10.76 3.68
CA ILE A 69 -3.98 -9.97 4.78
C ILE A 69 -4.45 -8.60 4.29
N CYS A 70 -3.67 -7.94 3.43
CA CYS A 70 -4.03 -6.64 2.86
C CYS A 70 -5.29 -6.76 1.99
N THR A 71 -5.37 -7.78 1.14
CA THR A 71 -6.54 -8.04 0.30
C THR A 71 -7.80 -8.28 1.14
N ALA A 72 -7.70 -9.07 2.21
CA ALA A 72 -8.81 -9.29 3.14
C ALA A 72 -9.24 -7.98 3.82
N ALA A 73 -8.29 -7.15 4.24
CA ALA A 73 -8.57 -5.84 4.82
C ALA A 73 -9.22 -4.89 3.81
N ILE A 74 -8.78 -4.87 2.55
CA ILE A 74 -9.39 -4.08 1.47
C ILE A 74 -10.86 -4.49 1.27
N ILE A 75 -11.14 -5.79 1.19
CA ILE A 75 -12.52 -6.31 1.05
C ILE A 75 -13.37 -5.90 2.25
N ALA A 76 -12.86 -6.06 3.47
CA ALA A 76 -13.56 -5.61 4.69
C ALA A 76 -13.81 -4.09 4.68
N GLY A 77 -12.83 -3.30 4.23
CA GLY A 77 -12.94 -1.85 4.07
C GLY A 77 -14.04 -1.46 3.10
N LEU A 78 -14.08 -2.10 1.93
CA LEU A 78 -15.12 -1.90 0.90
C LEU A 78 -16.52 -2.16 1.48
N ILE A 79 -16.69 -3.23 2.25
CA ILE A 79 -17.98 -3.58 2.89
C ILE A 79 -18.37 -2.52 3.93
N LEU A 80 -17.44 -2.12 4.81
CA LEU A 80 -17.71 -1.19 5.91
C LEU A 80 -17.99 0.24 5.43
N ILE A 81 -17.37 0.66 4.33
CA ILE A 81 -17.49 2.01 3.75
C ILE A 81 -18.64 2.12 2.74
N ARG A 82 -19.20 0.98 2.28
CA ARG A 82 -20.29 0.93 1.28
C ARG A 82 -21.48 1.83 1.60
N ASP A 83 -21.85 1.89 2.87
CA ASP A 83 -23.03 2.63 3.34
C ASP A 83 -22.80 4.15 3.47
N LEU A 84 -21.60 4.65 3.20
CA LEU A 84 -21.29 6.08 3.18
C LEU A 84 -21.90 6.78 1.95
N LYS A 85 -22.15 8.09 2.08
CA LYS A 85 -22.71 8.91 0.99
C LYS A 85 -21.67 9.04 -0.10
N TYR A 86 -22.07 8.82 -1.35
CA TYR A 86 -21.28 9.21 -2.50
C TYR A 86 -21.45 10.72 -2.72
N VAL A 87 -20.34 11.45 -2.83
CA VAL A 87 -20.33 12.90 -3.07
C VAL A 87 -19.59 13.14 -4.37
N GLN A 88 -20.30 13.64 -5.37
CA GLN A 88 -19.78 13.94 -6.69
C GLN A 88 -19.84 15.46 -6.88
N ASN A 89 -18.69 16.11 -6.73
CA ASN A 89 -18.46 17.54 -6.92
C ASN A 89 -18.94 18.44 -5.78
N SER A 90 -18.07 19.36 -5.34
CA SER A 90 -18.34 20.73 -4.83
C SER A 90 -17.35 21.22 -3.74
N SER A 91 -16.09 20.78 -3.72
CA SER A 91 -15.07 21.33 -2.79
C SER A 91 -13.67 21.20 -3.35
N ASP A 92 -12.78 22.15 -3.08
CA ASP A 92 -11.36 22.14 -3.50
C ASP A 92 -10.62 20.86 -3.05
N ASP A 93 -10.99 20.29 -1.90
CA ASP A 93 -10.50 18.99 -1.41
C ASP A 93 -10.78 17.82 -2.37
N HIS A 94 -11.75 17.96 -3.29
CA HIS A 94 -12.06 16.93 -4.29
C HIS A 94 -11.15 17.02 -5.51
N HIS A 95 -10.72 18.24 -5.90
CA HIS A 95 -9.85 18.43 -7.05
C HIS A 95 -8.43 17.93 -6.78
N SER A 96 -7.89 18.23 -5.59
CA SER A 96 -6.61 17.68 -5.13
C SER A 96 -6.62 16.16 -5.09
N MET A 97 -7.68 15.57 -4.52
CA MET A 97 -7.87 14.12 -4.47
C MET A 97 -7.99 13.48 -5.87
N GLU A 98 -8.62 14.15 -6.83
CA GLU A 98 -8.73 13.63 -8.21
C GLU A 98 -7.37 13.59 -8.92
N LEU A 99 -6.55 14.64 -8.74
CA LEU A 99 -5.17 14.65 -9.22
C LEU A 99 -4.36 13.53 -8.59
N ASP A 100 -4.46 13.36 -7.26
CA ASP A 100 -3.78 12.29 -6.54
C ASP A 100 -4.22 10.91 -7.05
N ASN A 101 -5.50 10.71 -7.33
CA ASN A 101 -6.03 9.48 -7.91
C ASN A 101 -5.49 9.19 -9.32
N GLN A 102 -5.37 10.21 -10.18
CA GLN A 102 -4.76 10.05 -11.49
C GLN A 102 -3.28 9.66 -11.39
N LEU A 103 -2.55 10.32 -10.49
CA LEU A 103 -1.14 10.04 -10.24
C LEU A 103 -0.93 8.61 -9.71
N LEU A 104 -1.85 8.12 -8.88
CA LEU A 104 -1.87 6.74 -8.39
C LEU A 104 -2.00 5.73 -9.55
N ILE A 105 -2.91 5.99 -10.51
CA ILE A 105 -3.12 5.12 -11.68
C ILE A 105 -1.88 5.10 -12.57
N VAL A 106 -1.23 6.25 -12.77
CA VAL A 106 0.03 6.33 -13.54
C VAL A 106 1.13 5.54 -12.83
N ALA A 107 1.30 5.71 -11.52
CA ALA A 107 2.30 4.99 -10.73
C ALA A 107 2.10 3.46 -10.78
N GLN A 108 0.84 3.00 -10.79
CA GLN A 108 0.47 1.60 -10.84
C GLN A 108 0.98 0.89 -12.11
N THR A 109 1.20 1.61 -13.20
CA THR A 109 1.78 1.04 -14.42
C THR A 109 3.16 0.41 -14.18
N GLY A 110 3.96 0.97 -13.26
CA GLY A 110 5.26 0.41 -12.87
C GLY A 110 5.13 -0.93 -12.15
N VAL A 111 4.13 -1.08 -11.28
CA VAL A 111 3.83 -2.34 -10.58
C VAL A 111 3.46 -3.42 -11.59
N TYR A 112 2.61 -3.10 -12.57
CA TYR A 112 2.25 -4.02 -13.64
C TYR A 112 3.44 -4.37 -14.53
N LEU A 113 4.27 -3.40 -14.89
CA LEU A 113 5.43 -3.65 -15.73
C LEU A 113 6.41 -4.61 -15.02
N TYR A 114 6.75 -4.34 -13.77
CA TYR A 114 7.60 -5.23 -12.97
C TYR A 114 6.99 -6.63 -12.86
N GLY A 115 5.73 -6.73 -12.41
CA GLY A 115 5.06 -8.02 -12.18
C GLY A 115 4.92 -8.84 -13.46
N MET A 116 4.57 -8.21 -14.59
CA MET A 116 4.46 -8.91 -15.88
C MET A 116 5.79 -9.50 -16.35
N PHE A 117 6.87 -8.72 -16.33
CA PHE A 117 8.19 -9.24 -16.72
C PHE A 117 8.71 -10.26 -15.71
N SER A 118 8.43 -10.09 -14.42
CA SER A 118 8.81 -11.04 -13.38
C SER A 118 8.11 -12.39 -13.55
N ILE A 119 6.80 -12.38 -13.87
CA ILE A 119 6.02 -13.57 -14.19
C ILE A 119 6.53 -14.23 -15.47
N LEU A 120 6.81 -13.46 -16.52
CA LEU A 120 7.33 -14.00 -17.78
C LEU A 120 8.70 -14.66 -17.60
N GLY A 121 9.64 -13.99 -16.92
CA GLY A 121 10.96 -14.55 -16.64
C GLY A 121 10.87 -15.82 -15.81
N SER A 122 10.03 -15.80 -14.76
CA SER A 122 9.78 -16.97 -13.95
C SER A 122 9.10 -18.08 -14.75
N TYR A 123 8.12 -17.78 -15.61
CA TYR A 123 7.34 -18.78 -16.37
C TYR A 123 8.09 -19.42 -17.54
N PHE A 124 9.09 -18.75 -18.12
CA PHE A 124 9.88 -19.29 -19.24
C PHE A 124 11.24 -19.85 -18.83
N SER A 125 11.70 -19.64 -17.60
CA SER A 125 12.98 -20.21 -17.12
C SER A 125 12.93 -21.75 -17.05
N LYS A 126 14.02 -22.45 -17.37
CA LYS A 126 14.02 -23.93 -17.47
C LYS A 126 13.66 -24.60 -16.12
N TRP A 127 12.86 -25.66 -16.18
CA TRP A 127 12.25 -26.33 -15.01
C TRP A 127 13.25 -26.85 -13.97
N ASP A 128 14.46 -27.24 -14.38
CA ASP A 128 15.48 -27.83 -13.49
C ASP A 128 16.41 -26.80 -12.82
N ALA A 129 16.24 -25.50 -13.08
CA ALA A 129 17.24 -24.49 -12.71
C ALA A 129 17.00 -23.80 -11.36
N VAL A 130 15.75 -23.64 -10.88
CA VAL A 130 15.48 -22.84 -9.66
C VAL A 130 14.24 -23.32 -8.87
N PRO A 131 14.35 -23.63 -7.56
CA PRO A 131 13.23 -24.14 -6.74
C PRO A 131 12.13 -23.12 -6.36
N ASP A 132 12.43 -21.81 -6.35
CA ASP A 132 11.55 -20.74 -5.82
C ASP A 132 10.52 -20.20 -6.85
N ARG A 133 10.50 -20.77 -8.06
CA ARG A 133 9.72 -20.29 -9.20
C ARG A 133 8.23 -20.14 -8.92
N ILE A 134 7.61 -21.15 -8.29
CA ILE A 134 6.17 -21.18 -8.04
C ILE A 134 5.80 -20.09 -7.04
N GLU A 135 6.57 -19.99 -5.96
CA GLU A 135 6.39 -18.96 -4.92
C GLU A 135 6.54 -17.56 -5.52
N GLY A 136 7.52 -17.36 -6.41
CA GLY A 136 7.71 -16.11 -7.13
C GLY A 136 6.50 -15.73 -7.98
N ILE A 137 6.01 -16.63 -8.84
CA ILE A 137 4.84 -16.37 -9.70
C ILE A 137 3.59 -16.08 -8.86
N VAL A 138 3.35 -16.87 -7.81
CA VAL A 138 2.21 -16.67 -6.89
C VAL A 138 2.30 -15.31 -6.20
N ALA A 139 3.49 -14.93 -5.71
CA ALA A 139 3.70 -13.64 -5.08
C ALA A 139 3.43 -12.47 -6.04
N GLU A 140 3.91 -12.56 -7.29
CA GLU A 140 3.64 -11.50 -8.28
C GLU A 140 2.16 -11.42 -8.62
N ILE A 141 1.47 -12.54 -8.89
CA ILE A 141 0.02 -12.54 -9.20
C ILE A 141 -0.79 -11.95 -8.03
N LEU A 142 -0.50 -12.38 -6.80
CA LEU A 142 -1.17 -11.85 -5.61
C LEU A 142 -0.86 -10.36 -5.40
N GLY A 143 0.39 -9.93 -5.62
CA GLY A 143 0.78 -8.53 -5.54
C GLY A 143 0.08 -7.66 -6.58
N LEU A 144 -0.09 -8.15 -7.82
CA LEU A 144 -0.84 -7.45 -8.86
C LEU A 144 -2.33 -7.35 -8.52
N ALA A 145 -2.92 -8.45 -8.02
CA ALA A 145 -4.32 -8.47 -7.60
C ALA A 145 -4.57 -7.53 -6.41
N GLU A 146 -3.70 -7.57 -5.40
CA GLU A 146 -3.77 -6.71 -4.20
C GLU A 146 -3.66 -5.23 -4.59
N THR A 147 -2.67 -4.86 -5.41
CA THR A 147 -2.48 -3.49 -5.91
C THR A 147 -3.70 -3.01 -6.70
N SER A 148 -4.28 -3.87 -7.54
CA SER A 148 -5.50 -3.56 -8.30
C SER A 148 -6.69 -3.27 -7.39
N LEU A 149 -6.91 -4.15 -6.41
CA LEU A 149 -7.98 -4.00 -5.42
C LEU A 149 -7.77 -2.77 -4.53
N GLN A 150 -6.52 -2.48 -4.17
CA GLN A 150 -6.19 -1.32 -3.36
C GLN A 150 -6.50 -0.02 -4.11
N THR A 151 -6.09 0.11 -5.38
CA THR A 151 -6.44 1.28 -6.20
C THR A 151 -7.95 1.43 -6.30
N MET A 152 -8.68 0.34 -6.59
CA MET A 152 -10.14 0.36 -6.64
C MET A 152 -10.76 0.85 -5.33
N PHE A 153 -10.23 0.37 -4.19
CA PHE A 153 -10.68 0.82 -2.87
C PHE A 153 -10.41 2.29 -2.63
N ILE A 154 -9.22 2.80 -2.96
CA ILE A 154 -8.88 4.21 -2.81
C ILE A 154 -9.80 5.08 -3.68
N LEU A 155 -9.97 4.75 -4.96
CA LEU A 155 -10.85 5.47 -5.88
C LEU A 155 -12.32 5.45 -5.41
N HIS A 156 -12.78 4.33 -4.85
CA HIS A 156 -14.13 4.25 -4.30
C HIS A 156 -14.28 5.08 -3.02
N ALA A 157 -13.33 4.95 -2.10
CA ALA A 157 -13.36 5.63 -0.81
C ALA A 157 -13.13 7.14 -0.92
N SER A 158 -12.36 7.60 -1.92
CA SER A 158 -12.09 9.03 -2.17
C SER A 158 -13.37 9.83 -2.40
N HIS A 159 -14.40 9.20 -2.96
CA HIS A 159 -15.71 9.80 -3.22
C HIS A 159 -16.75 9.57 -2.10
N ARG A 160 -16.35 8.96 -0.98
CA ARG A 160 -17.26 8.60 0.12
C ARG A 160 -17.12 9.55 1.31
N ARG A 161 -18.25 10.00 1.85
CA ARG A 161 -18.34 10.87 3.05
C ARG A 161 -19.43 10.41 4.01
N CYS A 162 -19.29 10.72 5.30
CA CYS A 162 -20.31 10.39 6.29
C CYS A 162 -21.66 11.08 5.99
N LYS A 163 -22.77 10.35 6.12
CA LYS A 163 -24.15 10.85 5.89
C LYS A 163 -24.68 11.72 7.03
N GLY A 164 -24.14 11.57 8.24
CA GLY A 164 -24.60 12.30 9.42
C GLY A 164 -23.84 11.97 10.70
N ALA A 165 -24.25 12.59 11.81
CA ALA A 165 -23.52 12.56 13.09
C ALA A 165 -23.28 11.15 13.65
N LYS A 166 -24.21 10.20 13.44
CA LYS A 166 -24.04 8.80 13.88
C LYS A 166 -22.85 8.11 13.19
N GLN A 167 -22.68 8.33 11.88
CA GLN A 167 -21.55 7.79 11.13
C GLN A 167 -20.26 8.57 11.43
N ALA A 168 -20.34 9.88 11.64
CA ALA A 168 -19.19 10.68 12.08
C ALA A 168 -18.66 10.24 13.46
N ARG A 169 -19.54 9.79 14.36
CA ARG A 169 -19.16 9.24 15.67
C ARG A 169 -18.69 7.79 15.60
N ARG A 170 -19.33 6.91 14.80
CA ARG A 170 -18.98 5.47 14.67
C ARG A 170 -17.79 5.20 13.73
N LYS A 171 -17.45 6.14 12.85
CA LYS A 171 -16.27 6.07 11.96
C LYS A 171 -16.07 4.70 11.28
N PRO A 172 -17.08 4.12 10.60
CA PRO A 172 -17.02 2.74 10.09
C PRO A 172 -15.81 2.50 9.15
N GLY A 173 -15.05 1.43 9.37
CA GLY A 173 -13.87 1.13 8.54
C GLY A 173 -12.66 2.04 8.78
N ARG A 174 -12.70 3.00 9.71
CA ARG A 174 -11.54 3.83 10.05
C ARG A 174 -10.36 3.01 10.55
N GLU A 175 -10.61 1.98 11.36
CA GLU A 175 -9.59 1.02 11.81
C GLU A 175 -8.95 0.29 10.63
N ILE A 176 -9.73 -0.09 9.62
CA ILE A 176 -9.23 -0.75 8.41
C ILE A 176 -8.35 0.19 7.59
N VAL A 177 -8.78 1.43 7.36
CA VAL A 177 -7.96 2.43 6.65
C VAL A 177 -6.65 2.71 7.41
N THR A 178 -6.70 2.81 8.75
CA THR A 178 -5.49 2.95 9.58
C THR A 178 -4.57 1.73 9.45
N PHE A 179 -5.11 0.52 9.45
CA PHE A 179 -4.32 -0.70 9.22
C PHE A 179 -3.65 -0.69 7.83
N LEU A 180 -4.42 -0.40 6.78
CA LEU A 180 -3.93 -0.36 5.40
C LEU A 180 -2.84 0.69 5.19
N LEU A 181 -2.93 1.85 5.85
CA LEU A 181 -1.87 2.87 5.85
C LEU A 181 -0.53 2.29 6.31
N ILE A 182 -0.54 1.59 7.44
CA ILE A 182 0.68 1.06 8.06
C ILE A 182 1.23 -0.11 7.24
N VAL A 183 0.37 -0.99 6.75
CA VAL A 183 0.78 -2.12 5.90
C VAL A 183 1.37 -1.63 4.57
N ASN A 184 0.86 -0.54 3.99
CA ASN A 184 1.46 0.02 2.77
C ASN A 184 2.87 0.54 2.99
N ILE A 185 3.12 1.17 4.14
CA ILE A 185 4.47 1.58 4.53
C ILE A 185 5.38 0.36 4.68
N ALA A 186 4.87 -0.75 5.26
CA ALA A 186 5.63 -1.99 5.37
C ALA A 186 6.00 -2.58 3.99
N ILE A 187 5.04 -2.65 3.06
CA ILE A 187 5.30 -3.12 1.68
C ILE A 187 6.25 -2.16 0.95
N TRP A 188 6.10 -0.85 1.16
CA TRP A 188 7.02 0.15 0.62
C TRP A 188 8.47 -0.10 1.05
N PHE A 189 8.72 -0.43 2.33
CA PHE A 189 10.05 -0.80 2.79
C PHE A 189 10.63 -2.02 2.06
N ILE A 190 9.85 -3.08 1.88
CA ILE A 190 10.27 -4.29 1.13
C ILE A 190 10.62 -3.90 -0.31
N ASN A 191 9.76 -3.14 -0.98
CA ASN A 191 9.98 -2.71 -2.37
C ASN A 191 11.24 -1.85 -2.51
N THR A 192 11.46 -0.92 -1.60
CA THR A 192 12.59 0.01 -1.65
C THR A 192 13.92 -0.66 -1.31
N LEU A 193 13.96 -1.47 -0.25
CA LEU A 193 15.22 -1.97 0.30
C LEU A 193 15.63 -3.33 -0.29
N ILE A 194 14.67 -4.15 -0.71
CA ILE A 194 14.89 -5.50 -1.23
C ILE A 194 14.62 -5.55 -2.74
N LYS A 195 13.37 -5.42 -3.18
CA LYS A 195 12.99 -5.67 -4.59
C LYS A 195 13.58 -4.66 -5.59
N GLY A 196 13.99 -3.48 -5.12
CA GLY A 196 14.71 -2.50 -5.92
C GLY A 196 16.06 -3.02 -6.45
N ARG A 197 16.58 -4.10 -5.86
CA ARG A 197 17.79 -4.79 -6.31
C ARG A 197 17.41 -5.85 -7.33
N ALA A 198 17.88 -5.72 -8.57
CA ALA A 198 17.62 -6.69 -9.64
C ALA A 198 18.05 -8.12 -9.25
N VAL A 199 19.06 -8.24 -8.38
CA VAL A 199 19.59 -9.50 -7.85
C VAL A 199 18.56 -10.28 -7.01
N PHE A 200 17.54 -9.62 -6.47
CA PHE A 200 16.47 -10.30 -5.74
C PHE A 200 15.76 -11.41 -6.56
N ARG A 201 15.69 -11.27 -7.90
CA ARG A 201 15.14 -12.29 -8.80
C ARG A 201 16.23 -12.86 -9.69
N GLU A 202 17.05 -13.75 -9.15
CA GLU A 202 18.13 -14.42 -9.89
C GLU A 202 17.60 -15.20 -11.11
N THR A 203 16.43 -15.82 -10.99
CA THR A 203 15.73 -16.49 -12.10
C THR A 203 15.54 -15.58 -13.31
N ASN A 204 15.20 -14.31 -13.08
CA ASN A 204 14.99 -13.33 -14.14
C ASN A 204 16.31 -12.82 -14.72
N LEU A 205 17.38 -12.74 -13.92
CA LEU A 205 18.73 -12.43 -14.41
C LEU A 205 19.23 -13.51 -15.37
N VAL A 206 18.98 -14.79 -15.07
CA VAL A 206 19.36 -15.91 -15.95
C VAL A 206 18.58 -15.88 -17.26
N PHE A 207 17.28 -15.53 -17.22
CA PHE A 207 16.42 -15.52 -18.41
C PHE A 207 16.62 -14.30 -19.31
N PHE A 208 16.52 -13.08 -18.75
CA PHE A 208 16.63 -11.83 -19.53
C PHE A 208 18.07 -11.35 -19.71
N GLY A 209 19.02 -11.96 -19.01
CA GLY A 209 20.38 -11.46 -18.87
C GLY A 209 20.47 -10.32 -17.85
N VAL A 210 21.68 -10.14 -17.30
CA VAL A 210 21.95 -9.17 -16.23
C VAL A 210 21.51 -7.76 -16.61
N TRP A 211 21.87 -7.30 -17.81
CA TRP A 211 21.51 -5.96 -18.28
C TRP A 211 20.02 -5.80 -18.56
N GLY A 212 19.38 -6.78 -19.19
CA GLY A 212 17.96 -6.71 -19.54
C GLY A 212 17.08 -6.60 -18.29
N TRP A 213 17.28 -7.51 -17.33
CA TRP A 213 16.52 -7.47 -16.08
C TRP A 213 16.85 -6.25 -15.21
N THR A 214 18.12 -5.82 -15.20
CA THR A 214 18.53 -4.60 -14.48
C THR A 214 17.79 -3.38 -15.02
N ILE A 215 17.73 -3.18 -16.34
CA ILE A 215 17.02 -2.05 -16.96
C ILE A 215 15.52 -2.11 -16.61
N ILE A 216 14.88 -3.27 -16.78
CA ILE A 216 13.46 -3.46 -16.46
C ILE A 216 13.20 -3.09 -14.99
N THR A 217 14.01 -3.61 -14.07
CA THR A 217 13.89 -3.34 -12.63
C THR A 217 14.06 -1.86 -12.33
N HIS A 218 15.09 -1.20 -12.88
CA HIS A 218 15.40 0.20 -12.58
C HIS A 218 14.41 1.19 -13.22
N ILE A 219 13.65 0.79 -14.23
CA ILE A 219 12.54 1.59 -14.77
C ILE A 219 11.27 1.36 -13.96
N SER A 220 10.93 0.11 -13.66
CA SER A 220 9.64 -0.25 -13.05
C SER A 220 9.59 -0.06 -11.54
N MET A 221 10.64 -0.42 -10.80
CA MET A 221 10.66 -0.37 -9.35
C MET A 221 10.50 1.05 -8.79
N PRO A 222 11.11 2.11 -9.35
CA PRO A 222 10.86 3.47 -8.87
C PRO A 222 9.38 3.87 -8.96
N LEU A 223 8.69 3.50 -10.05
CA LEU A 223 7.25 3.73 -10.17
C LEU A 223 6.45 2.87 -9.18
N ALA A 224 6.84 1.62 -8.94
CA ALA A 224 6.19 0.75 -7.95
C ALA A 224 6.38 1.24 -6.50
N ILE A 225 7.57 1.76 -6.18
CA ILE A 225 7.87 2.41 -4.90
C ILE A 225 7.03 3.68 -4.76
N PHE A 226 6.98 4.49 -5.81
CA PHE A 226 6.16 5.70 -5.85
C PHE A 226 4.67 5.38 -5.67
N TYR A 227 4.16 4.30 -6.28
CA TYR A 227 2.80 3.84 -6.07
C TYR A 227 2.50 3.58 -4.59
N ARG A 228 3.37 2.83 -3.87
CA ARG A 228 3.14 2.49 -2.45
C ARG A 228 3.22 3.72 -1.54
N PHE A 229 4.11 4.66 -1.87
CA PHE A 229 4.18 5.93 -1.16
C PHE A 229 2.91 6.76 -1.38
N HIS A 230 2.50 6.91 -2.64
CA HIS A 230 1.36 7.73 -3.01
C HIS A 230 0.02 7.11 -2.57
N SER A 231 -0.12 5.78 -2.62
CA SER A 231 -1.29 5.07 -2.09
C SER A 231 -1.48 5.33 -0.59
N THR A 232 -0.39 5.44 0.16
CA THR A 232 -0.40 5.81 1.59
C THR A 232 -0.92 7.24 1.76
N ILE A 233 -0.49 8.18 0.92
CA ILE A 233 -0.99 9.57 0.94
C ILE A 233 -2.49 9.59 0.64
N CYS A 234 -2.95 8.93 -0.43
CA CYS A 234 -4.37 8.88 -0.78
C CYS A 234 -5.22 8.25 0.34
N LEU A 235 -4.73 7.16 0.96
CA LEU A 235 -5.40 6.53 2.11
C LEU A 235 -5.47 7.48 3.32
N PHE A 236 -4.43 8.29 3.55
CA PHE A 236 -4.40 9.25 4.65
C PHE A 236 -5.40 10.38 4.40
N GLU A 237 -5.47 10.87 3.17
CA GLU A 237 -6.47 11.85 2.77
C GLU A 237 -7.89 11.30 2.93
N VAL A 238 -8.16 10.08 2.46
CA VAL A 238 -9.43 9.37 2.72
C VAL A 238 -9.73 9.33 4.22
N TRP A 239 -8.77 8.87 5.03
CA TRP A 239 -8.93 8.79 6.49
C TRP A 239 -9.30 10.13 7.13
N LYS A 240 -8.70 11.22 6.65
CA LYS A 240 -8.90 12.60 7.13
C LYS A 240 -10.27 13.14 6.73
N ILE A 241 -10.67 12.97 5.48
CA ILE A 241 -11.85 13.65 4.90
C ILE A 241 -13.15 12.88 5.07
N THR A 242 -13.12 11.54 5.18
CA THR A 242 -14.34 10.70 5.18
C THR A 242 -15.29 11.04 6.34
N TYR A 243 -14.77 11.45 7.49
CA TYR A 243 -15.54 11.70 8.73
C TYR A 243 -15.55 13.15 9.19
N LYS A 244 -15.03 14.09 8.40
CA LYS A 244 -15.10 15.52 8.72
C LYS A 244 -16.56 15.98 8.66
N ALA A 245 -17.11 16.42 9.80
CA ALA A 245 -18.44 17.01 9.82
C ALA A 245 -18.40 18.31 9.01
N LYS A 246 -19.32 18.50 8.06
CA LYS A 246 -19.58 19.84 7.52
C LYS A 246 -20.13 20.67 8.67
N THR A 247 -19.33 21.60 9.18
CA THR A 247 -19.85 22.77 9.90
C THR A 247 -20.71 23.52 8.89
N HIS A 248 -22.03 23.42 9.08
CA HIS A 248 -22.98 24.31 8.43
C HIS A 248 -22.88 25.70 9.05
#